data_AF-A0A315XWX3-F1
#
_entry.id   AF-A0A315XWX3-F1
#
_cell.length_a   1.000
_cell.length_b   1.000
_cell.length_c   1.000
_cell.angle_alpha   90.00
_cell.angle_beta   90.00
_cell.angle_gamma   90.00
#
_symmetry.space_group_name_H-M   'P 1'
#
loop_
_entity.id
_entity.type
_entity.pdbx_description
1 polymer ?
#
loop_
_entity_poly.entity_id
_entity_poly.type
_entity_poly.pdbx_seq_one_letter_code
_entity_poly.pdbx_strand_id
1 'polypeptide(L)'
;MSYDFYGWENALVPPINEEYSAIKTPQALYDALLQIWCECTCAPRLREKWSKDNITTGQCSITAFLAQDIFGGKVFGVLRPGGNYHCYNVVGDVVFDLTSEQFGDEKLCYEGNPEQLREVHFAKQEKLERYQYLKAELKKLIANK
;
A
#
# COMPACT_ATOMS: atom_id res chain seq x y z
N MET A 1 -15.10 -3.88 -14.15
CA MET A 1 -14.07 -4.52 -13.30
C MET A 1 -14.32 -4.04 -11.89
N SER A 2 -14.21 -4.94 -10.91
CA SER A 2 -14.26 -4.63 -9.48
C SER A 2 -12.90 -4.92 -8.88
N TYR A 3 -12.48 -4.10 -7.92
CA TYR A 3 -11.26 -4.33 -7.13
C TYR A 3 -11.64 -4.60 -5.68
N ASP A 4 -10.82 -5.40 -4.99
CA ASP A 4 -11.09 -5.83 -3.61
C ASP A 4 -10.56 -4.85 -2.55
N PHE A 5 -9.97 -3.74 -3.00
CA PHE A 5 -9.35 -2.74 -2.14
C PHE A 5 -10.29 -1.55 -1.88
N TYR A 6 -10.25 -0.97 -0.68
CA TYR A 6 -11.17 0.10 -0.29
C TYR A 6 -10.94 1.37 -1.09
N GLY A 7 -12.03 2.03 -1.49
CA GLY A 7 -12.00 3.29 -2.23
C GLY A 7 -11.71 3.14 -3.73
N TRP A 8 -11.66 1.91 -4.25
CA TRP A 8 -11.30 1.64 -5.65
C TRP A 8 -12.15 2.37 -6.68
N GLU A 9 -13.42 2.63 -6.40
CA GLU A 9 -14.36 3.31 -7.31
C GLU A 9 -13.92 4.75 -7.61
N ASN A 10 -13.30 5.41 -6.64
CA ASN A 10 -12.88 6.81 -6.72
C ASN A 10 -11.35 6.97 -6.84
N ALA A 11 -10.60 5.86 -6.81
CA ALA A 11 -9.15 5.85 -6.83
C ALA A 11 -8.57 6.08 -8.25
N LEU A 12 -8.85 7.26 -8.82
CA LEU A 12 -8.47 7.70 -10.17
C LEU A 12 -7.41 8.81 -10.15
N VAL A 13 -6.56 8.81 -9.13
CA VAL A 13 -5.55 9.84 -8.91
C VAL A 13 -4.36 9.65 -9.87
N PRO A 14 -3.94 10.67 -10.64
CA PRO A 14 -2.78 10.57 -11.53
C PRO A 14 -1.45 10.68 -10.75
N PRO A 15 -0.34 10.15 -11.30
CA PRO A 15 0.97 10.31 -10.68
C PRO A 15 1.43 11.78 -10.67
N ILE A 16 2.18 12.17 -9.63
CA ILE A 16 2.68 13.55 -9.47
C ILE A 16 3.94 13.85 -10.29
N ASN A 17 4.55 12.82 -10.90
CA ASN A 17 5.76 12.94 -11.70
C ASN A 17 5.80 11.89 -12.83
N GLU A 18 6.78 12.03 -13.73
CA GLU A 18 6.92 11.14 -14.90
C GLU A 18 7.64 9.82 -14.57
N GLU A 19 8.29 9.69 -13.41
CA GLU A 19 9.05 8.49 -13.00
C GLU A 19 8.17 7.23 -13.01
N TYR A 20 6.89 7.39 -12.69
CA TYR A 20 5.89 6.32 -12.67
C TYR A 20 4.81 6.51 -13.73
N SER A 21 5.14 7.13 -14.86
CA SER A 21 4.17 7.44 -15.93
C SER A 21 3.45 6.21 -16.50
N ALA A 22 4.00 5.00 -16.34
CA ALA A 22 3.32 3.73 -16.69
C ALA A 22 2.17 3.37 -15.73
N ILE A 23 2.18 3.89 -14.50
CA ILE A 23 1.16 3.70 -13.46
C ILE A 23 0.22 4.91 -13.46
N LYS A 24 -0.90 4.79 -14.19
CA LYS A 24 -1.81 5.94 -14.39
C LYS A 24 -2.74 6.20 -13.22
N THR A 25 -3.05 5.20 -12.40
CA THR A 25 -4.01 5.29 -11.29
C THR A 25 -3.62 4.33 -10.16
N PRO A 26 -4.14 4.50 -8.94
CA PRO A 26 -4.01 3.51 -7.86
C PRO A 26 -4.48 2.11 -8.24
N GLN A 27 -5.50 1.99 -9.11
CA GLN A 27 -5.92 0.70 -9.67
C GLN A 27 -4.82 0.05 -10.52
N ALA A 28 -4.16 0.81 -11.40
CA ALA A 28 -3.02 0.31 -12.15
C ALA A 28 -1.82 -0.06 -11.25
N LEU A 29 -1.64 0.67 -10.14
CA LEU A 29 -0.64 0.30 -9.12
C LEU A 29 -1.01 -1.03 -8.47
N TYR A 30 -2.27 -1.23 -8.11
CA TYR A 30 -2.76 -2.49 -7.54
C TYR A 30 -2.45 -3.67 -8.45
N ASP A 31 -2.81 -3.59 -9.74
CA ASP A 31 -2.55 -4.64 -10.73
C ASP A 31 -1.06 -4.98 -10.89
N ALA A 32 -0.19 -3.97 -10.77
CA ALA A 32 1.25 -4.17 -10.76
C ALA A 32 1.71 -4.85 -9.47
N LEU A 33 1.18 -4.43 -8.33
CA LEU A 33 1.55 -4.97 -7.02
C LEU A 33 1.08 -6.39 -6.79
N LEU A 34 -0.04 -6.83 -7.39
CA LEU A 34 -0.47 -8.24 -7.39
C LEU A 34 0.62 -9.20 -7.92
N GLN A 35 1.50 -8.72 -8.80
CA GLN A 35 2.61 -9.52 -9.36
C GLN A 35 3.87 -9.48 -8.50
N ILE A 36 3.96 -8.54 -7.56
CA ILE A 36 5.18 -8.26 -6.77
C ILE A 36 5.01 -8.68 -5.32
N TRP A 37 3.81 -8.53 -4.75
CA TRP A 37 3.52 -8.95 -3.39
C TRP A 37 3.75 -10.44 -3.22
N CYS A 38 4.52 -10.77 -2.20
CA CYS A 38 4.97 -12.12 -1.89
C CYS A 38 5.36 -12.19 -0.41
N GLU A 39 5.71 -13.39 0.05
CA GLU A 39 6.15 -13.61 1.42
C GLU A 39 7.37 -12.74 1.80
N CYS A 40 8.32 -12.53 0.88
CA CYS A 40 9.53 -11.72 1.12
C CYS A 40 9.19 -10.24 1.35
N THR A 41 8.15 -9.74 0.67
CA THR A 41 7.66 -8.39 0.88
C THR A 41 6.71 -8.32 2.06
N CYS A 42 6.31 -9.41 2.71
CA CYS A 42 5.46 -9.40 3.91
C CYS A 42 6.27 -9.09 5.19
N ALA A 43 5.63 -8.37 6.13
CA ALA A 43 6.25 -7.97 7.38
C ALA A 43 6.57 -9.24 8.19
N PRO A 44 7.79 -9.44 8.71
CA PRO A 44 8.20 -10.69 9.37
C PRO A 44 7.21 -11.18 10.42
N ARG A 45 6.68 -10.25 11.23
CA ARG A 45 5.70 -10.55 12.29
C ARG A 45 4.34 -11.07 11.79
N LEU A 46 4.05 -10.94 10.50
CA LEU A 46 2.79 -11.34 9.85
C LEU A 46 2.98 -12.43 8.80
N ARG A 47 4.21 -12.91 8.56
CA ARG A 47 4.47 -13.94 7.54
C ARG A 47 3.72 -15.24 7.80
N GLU A 48 3.56 -15.64 9.07
CA GLU A 48 2.77 -16.82 9.44
C GLU A 48 1.28 -16.69 9.05
N LYS A 49 0.78 -15.47 8.87
CA LYS A 49 -0.60 -15.19 8.44
C LYS A 49 -0.70 -14.91 6.95
N TRP A 50 0.41 -14.80 6.24
CA TRP A 50 0.43 -14.52 4.81
C TRP A 50 0.16 -15.81 4.03
N SER A 51 -0.65 -15.70 2.97
CA SER A 51 -0.93 -16.81 2.07
C SER A 51 -1.15 -16.30 0.65
N LYS A 52 -1.15 -17.21 -0.33
CA LYS A 52 -1.51 -16.87 -1.72
C LYS A 52 -2.96 -16.42 -1.88
N ASP A 53 -3.82 -16.77 -0.93
CA ASP A 53 -5.22 -16.35 -0.91
C ASP A 53 -5.40 -14.98 -0.21
N ASN A 54 -4.36 -14.49 0.49
CA ASN A 54 -4.34 -13.19 1.17
C ASN A 54 -2.95 -12.54 1.04
N ILE A 55 -2.65 -12.09 -0.17
CA ILE A 55 -1.31 -11.62 -0.54
C ILE A 55 -0.96 -10.23 0.02
N THR A 56 -1.97 -9.43 0.36
CA THR A 56 -1.83 -8.07 0.92
C THR A 56 -1.50 -8.04 2.42
N THR A 57 -1.58 -9.19 3.10
CA THR A 57 -1.22 -9.30 4.51
C THR A 57 0.19 -8.78 4.76
N GLY A 58 0.33 -7.82 5.68
CA GLY A 58 1.62 -7.25 6.06
C GLY A 58 2.27 -6.32 5.03
N GLN A 59 1.54 -5.95 3.96
CA GLN A 59 2.04 -5.05 2.91
C GLN A 59 1.72 -3.57 3.17
N CYS A 60 0.77 -3.27 4.06
CA CYS A 60 0.13 -1.95 4.19
C CYS A 60 1.08 -0.75 4.23
N SER A 61 2.03 -0.73 5.17
CA SER A 61 2.89 0.44 5.35
C SER A 61 3.79 0.72 4.13
N ILE A 62 4.44 -0.30 3.58
CA ILE A 62 5.36 -0.11 2.45
C ILE A 62 4.60 0.24 1.18
N THR A 63 3.42 -0.35 0.98
CA THR A 63 2.51 -0.04 -0.12
C THR A 63 2.00 1.40 -0.01
N ALA A 64 1.57 1.83 1.17
CA ALA A 64 1.04 3.18 1.35
C ALA A 64 2.09 4.26 1.09
N PHE A 65 3.34 4.05 1.52
CA PHE A 65 4.42 4.98 1.22
C PHE A 65 4.87 4.95 -0.25
N LEU A 66 4.77 3.80 -0.92
CA LEU A 66 4.99 3.72 -2.36
C LEU A 66 3.89 4.46 -3.13
N ALA A 67 2.62 4.27 -2.76
CA ALA A 67 1.51 5.02 -3.33
C ALA A 67 1.66 6.53 -3.06
N GLN A 68 2.17 6.92 -1.90
CA GLN A 68 2.50 8.32 -1.60
C GLN A 68 3.59 8.87 -2.53
N ASP A 69 4.64 8.10 -2.83
CA ASP A 69 5.68 8.54 -3.78
C ASP A 69 5.12 8.78 -5.20
N ILE A 70 4.13 7.97 -5.60
CA ILE A 70 3.57 7.97 -6.96
C ILE A 70 2.50 9.05 -7.10
N PHE A 71 1.54 9.10 -6.18
CA PHE A 71 0.33 9.92 -6.26
C PHE A 71 0.35 11.14 -5.33
N GLY A 72 1.37 11.26 -4.47
CA GLY A 72 1.44 12.31 -3.45
C GLY A 72 0.48 12.05 -2.28
N GLY A 73 -0.02 13.14 -1.69
CA GLY A 73 -0.94 13.10 -0.56
C GLY A 73 -0.30 12.62 0.74
N LYS A 74 -1.15 12.10 1.63
CA LYS A 74 -0.82 11.74 3.01
C LYS A 74 -1.10 10.27 3.28
N VAL A 75 -0.40 9.73 4.28
CA VAL A 75 -0.63 8.37 4.78
C VAL A 75 -1.26 8.47 6.16
N PHE A 76 -2.35 7.75 6.39
CA PHE A 76 -3.05 7.70 7.66
C PHE A 76 -3.07 6.27 8.21
N GLY A 77 -3.31 6.11 9.51
CA GLY A 77 -3.18 4.82 10.19
C GLY A 77 -4.42 4.45 11.00
N VAL A 78 -5.10 3.38 10.62
CA VAL A 78 -6.15 2.77 11.45
C VAL A 78 -5.49 2.03 12.60
N LEU A 79 -5.80 2.40 13.84
CA LEU A 79 -5.27 1.72 15.02
C LEU A 79 -5.88 0.30 15.12
N ARG A 80 -5.02 -0.72 15.17
CA ARG A 80 -5.43 -2.13 15.23
C ARG A 80 -5.33 -2.68 16.64
N PRO A 81 -6.11 -3.73 16.97
CA PRO A 81 -5.90 -4.50 18.20
C PRO A 81 -4.43 -4.90 18.34
N GLY A 82 -3.81 -4.57 19.47
CA GLY A 82 -2.37 -4.77 19.71
C GLY A 82 -1.48 -3.57 19.40
N GLY A 83 -2.06 -2.39 19.13
CA GLY A 83 -1.34 -1.11 19.11
C GLY A 83 -0.58 -0.80 17.82
N ASN A 84 -0.74 -1.61 16.77
CA ASN A 84 -0.13 -1.37 15.47
C ASN A 84 -1.06 -0.56 14.58
N TYR A 85 -0.50 0.22 13.66
CA TYR A 85 -1.27 0.94 12.64
C TYR A 85 -1.34 0.17 11.33
N HIS A 86 -2.53 0.17 10.73
CA HIS A 86 -2.76 -0.22 9.34
C HIS A 86 -2.80 1.03 8.46
N CYS A 87 -1.88 1.14 7.51
CA CYS A 87 -1.70 2.36 6.73
C CYS A 87 -2.57 2.39 5.47
N TYR A 88 -3.11 3.57 5.15
CA TYR A 88 -3.87 3.86 3.92
C TYR A 88 -3.54 5.26 3.39
N ASN A 89 -3.99 5.58 2.18
CA ASN A 89 -3.68 6.82 1.48
C ASN A 89 -4.87 7.76 1.41
N VAL A 90 -4.57 9.06 1.52
CA VAL A 90 -5.51 10.16 1.28
C VAL A 90 -4.84 11.16 0.33
N VAL A 91 -5.41 11.35 -0.85
CA VAL A 91 -4.93 12.32 -1.85
C VAL A 91 -6.07 13.26 -2.23
N GLY A 92 -6.01 14.51 -1.76
CA GLY A 92 -7.16 15.41 -1.82
C GLY A 92 -8.34 14.80 -1.05
N ASP A 93 -9.50 14.69 -1.70
CA ASP A 93 -10.71 14.07 -1.15
C ASP A 93 -10.79 12.56 -1.42
N VAL A 94 -9.79 11.99 -2.11
CA VAL A 94 -9.78 10.56 -2.46
C VAL A 94 -9.08 9.76 -1.38
N VAL A 95 -9.82 8.83 -0.78
CA VAL A 95 -9.30 7.86 0.20
C VAL A 95 -9.24 6.49 -0.46
N PHE A 96 -8.08 5.82 -0.37
CA PHE A 96 -7.93 4.45 -0.84
C PHE A 96 -6.95 3.66 0.01
N ASP A 97 -7.17 2.35 0.05
CA ASP A 97 -6.32 1.41 0.78
C ASP A 97 -6.12 0.16 -0.06
N LEU A 98 -4.99 0.09 -0.75
CA LEU A 98 -4.61 -1.00 -1.64
C LEU A 98 -4.42 -2.35 -0.92
N THR A 99 -4.53 -2.38 0.40
CA THR A 99 -4.28 -3.58 1.23
C THR A 99 -5.43 -3.86 2.20
N SER A 100 -6.61 -3.29 1.97
CA SER A 100 -7.78 -3.49 2.84
C SER A 100 -8.30 -4.92 2.81
N GLU A 101 -8.15 -5.62 1.67
CA GLU A 101 -8.62 -7.01 1.50
C GLU A 101 -8.00 -7.98 2.53
N GLN A 102 -6.87 -7.62 3.15
CA GLN A 102 -6.23 -8.46 4.16
C GLN A 102 -7.12 -8.76 5.36
N PHE A 103 -8.17 -7.95 5.57
CA PHE A 103 -9.14 -8.09 6.66
C PHE A 103 -10.45 -8.76 6.23
N GLY A 104 -10.58 -9.21 4.98
CA GLY A 104 -11.80 -9.84 4.46
C GLY A 104 -13.02 -8.93 4.65
N ASP A 105 -14.03 -9.43 5.37
CA ASP A 105 -15.30 -8.73 5.59
C ASP A 105 -15.24 -7.64 6.69
N GLU A 106 -14.10 -7.46 7.37
CA GLU A 106 -13.96 -6.44 8.41
C GLU A 106 -14.04 -5.02 7.82
N LYS A 107 -14.98 -4.21 8.32
CA LYS A 107 -15.09 -2.80 7.94
C LYS A 107 -14.17 -1.94 8.77
N LEU A 108 -13.13 -1.40 8.15
CA LEU A 108 -12.25 -0.42 8.79
C LEU A 108 -12.89 0.98 8.82
N CYS A 109 -12.56 1.75 9.86
CA CYS A 109 -12.89 3.17 9.93
C CYS A 109 -11.74 4.00 9.38
N TYR A 110 -11.98 4.75 8.29
CA TYR A 110 -10.99 5.61 7.64
C TYR A 110 -11.10 7.09 8.04
N GLU A 111 -11.81 7.37 9.14
CA GLU A 111 -12.05 8.72 9.65
C GLU A 111 -11.35 8.97 11.00
N GLY A 112 -10.89 10.20 11.24
CA GLY A 112 -10.31 10.60 12.53
C GLY A 112 -8.99 9.92 12.91
N ASN A 113 -8.37 9.20 11.96
CA ASN A 113 -7.11 8.50 12.20
C ASN A 113 -5.91 9.46 12.20
N PRO A 114 -4.82 9.15 12.94
CA PRO A 114 -3.60 9.95 12.92
C PRO A 114 -2.80 9.75 11.63
N GLU A 115 -2.19 10.84 11.15
CA GLU A 115 -1.22 10.80 10.06
C GLU A 115 0.00 9.94 10.45
N GLN A 116 0.51 9.16 9.50
CA GLN A 116 1.64 8.25 9.67
C GLN A 116 2.84 8.78 8.91
N LEU A 117 3.93 9.01 9.63
CA LEU A 117 5.15 9.59 9.07
C LEU A 117 6.13 8.50 8.65
N ARG A 118 6.71 8.63 7.45
CA ARG A 118 7.65 7.65 6.89
C ARG A 118 8.91 7.53 7.74
N GLU A 119 9.34 8.61 8.37
CA GLU A 119 10.50 8.68 9.26
C GLU A 119 10.32 7.73 10.45
N VAL A 120 9.10 7.67 11.01
CA VAL A 120 8.76 6.75 12.12
C VAL A 120 8.71 5.31 11.62
N HIS A 121 8.13 5.08 10.44
CA HIS A 121 7.96 3.74 9.92
C HIS A 121 9.28 3.11 9.44
N PHE A 122 10.13 3.89 8.78
CA PHE A 122 11.43 3.48 8.22
C PHE A 122 12.60 3.61 9.20
N ALA A 123 12.38 4.08 10.42
CA ALA A 123 13.35 3.92 11.51
C ALA A 123 13.71 2.45 11.77
N LYS A 124 12.81 1.52 11.40
CA LYS A 124 13.10 0.08 11.38
C LYS A 124 13.72 -0.31 10.04
N GLN A 125 14.99 -0.72 10.08
CA GLN A 125 15.77 -1.14 8.91
C GLN A 125 15.04 -2.17 8.03
N GLU A 126 14.44 -3.20 8.65
CA GLU A 126 13.68 -4.23 7.93
C GLU A 126 12.56 -3.63 7.07
N LYS A 127 11.84 -2.63 7.56
CA LYS A 127 10.73 -2.03 6.82
C LYS A 127 11.24 -1.18 5.66
N LEU A 128 12.34 -0.46 5.87
CA LEU A 128 13.00 0.29 4.80
C LEU A 128 13.46 -0.65 3.69
N GLU A 129 14.08 -1.78 4.02
CA GLU A 129 14.54 -2.78 3.06
C GLU A 129 13.40 -3.37 2.23
N ARG A 130 12.29 -3.75 2.87
CA ARG A 130 11.10 -4.25 2.15
C ARG A 130 10.52 -3.20 1.21
N TYR A 131 10.45 -1.94 1.65
CA TYR A 131 10.00 -0.83 0.81
C TYR A 131 10.91 -0.62 -0.40
N GLN A 132 12.24 -0.62 -0.21
CA GLN A 132 13.20 -0.49 -1.31
C GLN A 132 13.10 -1.64 -2.30
N TYR A 133 12.92 -2.88 -1.80
CA TYR A 133 12.68 -4.04 -2.65
C TYR A 133 11.39 -3.88 -3.46
N LEU A 134 10.27 -3.53 -2.82
CA LEU A 134 8.98 -3.32 -3.50
C LEU A 134 9.09 -2.26 -4.60
N LYS A 135 9.75 -1.14 -4.29
CA LYS A 135 9.99 -0.04 -5.22
C LYS A 135 10.87 -0.47 -6.40
N ALA A 136 11.92 -1.24 -6.15
CA ALA A 136 12.81 -1.74 -7.20
C ALA A 136 12.10 -2.74 -8.14
N GLU A 137 11.30 -3.65 -7.60
CA GLU A 137 10.52 -4.60 -8.42
C GLU A 137 9.46 -3.88 -9.25
N LEU A 138 8.79 -2.85 -8.70
CA LEU A 138 7.86 -2.03 -9.48
C LEU A 138 8.58 -1.34 -10.64
N LYS A 139 9.78 -0.77 -10.39
CA LYS A 139 10.60 -0.14 -11.45
C LYS A 139 10.98 -1.10 -12.56
N LYS A 140 11.36 -2.35 -12.22
CA LYS A 140 11.64 -3.38 -13.21
C LYS A 140 10.41 -3.73 -14.03
N LEU A 141 9.25 -3.87 -13.37
CA LEU A 141 7.99 -4.21 -14.03
C LEU A 141 7.57 -3.13 -15.03
N ILE A 142 7.70 -1.85 -14.68
CA ILE A 142 7.33 -0.74 -15.59
C ILE A 142 8.35 -0.50 -16.70
N ALA A 143 9.63 -0.83 -16.49
CA ALA A 143 10.67 -0.69 -17.52
C ALA A 143 10.57 -1.76 -18.63
N ASN A 144 9.92 -2.88 -18.35
CA ASN A 144 9.74 -4.01 -19.26
C ASN A 144 8.40 -3.96 -20.04
N LYS A 145 7.63 -2.87 -19.91
CA LYS A 145 6.36 -2.63 -20.60
C LYS A 145 6.51 -1.52 -21.62
#